data_AF-A0A0N4XV18-F1
#
_entry.id   AF-A0A0N4XV18-F1
#
_cell.length_a   1.000
_cell.length_b   1.000
_cell.length_c   1.000
_cell.angle_alpha   90.00
_cell.angle_beta   90.00
_cell.angle_gamma   90.00
#
_symmetry.space_group_name_H-M   'P 1'
#
loop_
_entity.id
_entity.type
_entity.pdbx_description
1 polymer ?
#
loop_
_entity_poly.entity_id
_entity_poly.type
_entity_poly.pdbx_seq_one_letter_code
_entity_poly.pdbx_strand_id
1 'polypeptide(L)'
;MVDDEVLNKAGMHIDDMNRLRLLNPEISDMLTDLRSEGRSFAAQMTSFRTTTEGLIKAFEEILIRERQVELERLRVELASLQVVEQQQKDILQKIIHG
;
A
#
# COMPACT_ATOMS: atom_id res chain seq x y z
N MET A 1 -40.89 -44.56 10.80
CA MET A 1 -40.02 -43.44 10.39
C MET A 1 -38.63 -44.02 10.28
N VAL A 2 -37.91 -43.76 9.18
CA VAL A 2 -36.47 -44.07 9.17
C VAL A 2 -35.83 -43.06 10.13
N ASP A 3 -35.17 -43.53 11.17
CA ASP A 3 -34.54 -42.64 12.15
C ASP A 3 -33.49 -41.76 11.45
N ASP A 4 -33.53 -40.46 11.72
CA ASP A 4 -32.53 -39.49 11.24
C ASP A 4 -31.10 -39.92 11.59
N GLU A 5 -30.94 -40.71 12.65
CA GLU A 5 -29.67 -41.30 13.05
C GLU A 5 -29.14 -42.36 12.07
N VAL A 6 -30.02 -43.15 11.43
CA VAL A 6 -29.65 -44.14 10.40
C VAL A 6 -29.25 -43.45 9.10
N LEU A 7 -29.99 -42.39 8.74
CA LEU A 7 -29.67 -41.56 7.58
C LEU A 7 -28.33 -40.84 7.77
N ASN A 8 -28.11 -40.22 8.94
CA ASN A 8 -26.86 -39.55 9.26
C ASN A 8 -25.66 -40.52 9.28
N LYS A 9 -25.82 -41.74 9.81
CA LYS A 9 -24.77 -42.79 9.77
C LYS A 9 -24.45 -43.26 8.35
N ALA A 10 -25.41 -43.18 7.43
CA ALA A 10 -25.23 -43.47 6.02
C ALA A 10 -24.68 -42.28 5.21
N GLY A 11 -24.37 -41.15 5.86
CA GLY A 11 -23.91 -39.91 5.21
C GLY A 11 -25.03 -39.15 4.47
N MET A 12 -26.29 -39.43 4.79
CA MET A 12 -27.46 -38.77 4.23
C MET A 12 -28.06 -37.82 5.28
N HIS A 13 -28.21 -36.56 4.91
CA HIS A 13 -28.76 -35.50 5.73
C HIS A 13 -30.08 -35.02 5.15
N ILE A 14 -31.04 -34.63 5.99
CA ILE A 14 -32.28 -33.99 5.55
C ILE A 14 -32.16 -32.50 5.85
N ASP A 15 -32.50 -31.64 4.89
CA ASP A 15 -32.51 -30.18 5.07
C ASP A 15 -33.87 -29.66 5.56
N ASP A 16 -33.95 -28.36 5.84
CA ASP A 16 -35.17 -27.66 6.30
C ASP A 16 -36.36 -27.75 5.33
N MET A 17 -36.15 -28.25 4.11
CA MET A 17 -37.15 -28.44 3.06
C MET A 17 -37.50 -29.92 2.86
N ASN A 18 -37.10 -30.79 3.80
CA ASN A 18 -37.26 -32.24 3.75
C ASN A 18 -36.59 -32.90 2.52
N ARG A 19 -35.50 -32.32 2.00
CA ARG A 19 -34.75 -32.89 0.88
C ARG A 19 -33.55 -33.67 1.39
N LEU A 20 -33.33 -34.84 0.79
CA LEU A 20 -32.15 -35.66 1.04
C LEU A 20 -30.90 -34.98 0.43
N ARG A 21 -29.87 -34.80 1.26
CA ARG A 21 -28.56 -34.24 0.90
C ARG A 21 -27.48 -35.22 1.31
N LEU A 22 -26.38 -35.25 0.55
CA LEU A 22 -25.19 -36.06 0.85
C LEU A 22 -24.12 -35.27 1.63
N LEU A 23 -24.38 -33.99 1.87
CA LEU A 23 -23.47 -33.08 2.56
C LEU A 23 -24.26 -32.39 3.68
N ASN A 24 -23.63 -32.29 4.85
CA ASN A 24 -24.26 -31.64 6.00
C ASN A 24 -24.56 -30.17 5.64
N PRO A 25 -25.83 -29.73 5.71
CA PRO A 25 -26.22 -28.37 5.35
C PRO A 25 -25.49 -27.30 6.19
N GLU A 26 -25.30 -27.53 7.49
CA GLU A 26 -24.59 -26.60 8.38
C GLU A 26 -23.12 -26.39 7.93
N ILE A 27 -22.45 -27.46 7.51
CA ILE A 27 -21.08 -27.40 6.99
C ILE A 27 -21.06 -26.64 5.65
N SER A 28 -22.04 -26.87 4.79
CA SER A 28 -22.16 -26.18 3.50
C SER A 28 -22.37 -24.68 3.67
N ASP A 29 -23.20 -24.28 4.64
CA ASP A 29 -23.51 -22.89 4.93
C ASP A 29 -22.29 -22.20 5.57
N MET A 30 -21.65 -22.85 6.55
CA MET A 30 -20.42 -22.35 7.17
C MET A 30 -19.29 -22.16 6.13
N LEU A 31 -19.13 -23.09 5.19
CA LEU A 31 -18.16 -22.95 4.09
C LEU A 31 -18.50 -21.80 3.15
N THR A 32 -19.79 -21.53 2.94
CA THR A 32 -20.26 -20.42 2.10
C THR A 32 -19.97 -19.08 2.77
N ASP A 33 -20.22 -18.98 4.08
CA ASP A 33 -19.91 -17.80 4.89
C ASP A 33 -18.40 -17.54 4.93
N LEU A 34 -17.60 -18.56 5.24
CA LEU A 34 -16.14 -18.47 5.25
C LEU A 34 -15.60 -18.02 3.88
N ARG A 35 -16.18 -18.52 2.78
CA ARG A 35 -15.81 -18.09 1.42
C ARG A 35 -16.16 -16.62 1.18
N SER A 36 -17.30 -16.18 1.69
CA SER A 36 -17.74 -14.77 1.59
C SER A 36 -16.82 -13.85 2.37
N GLU A 37 -16.53 -14.18 3.62
CA GLU A 37 -15.58 -13.45 4.48
C GLU A 37 -14.19 -13.42 3.87
N GLY A 38 -13.69 -14.54 3.35
CA GLY A 38 -12.40 -14.61 2.67
C GLY A 38 -12.31 -13.68 1.46
N ARG A 39 -13.39 -13.55 0.69
CA ARG A 39 -13.46 -12.59 -0.43
C ARG A 39 -13.46 -11.14 0.06
N SER A 40 -14.23 -10.86 1.11
CA SER A 40 -14.28 -9.52 1.72
C SER A 40 -12.90 -9.11 2.25
N PHE A 41 -12.23 -10.03 2.96
CA PHE A 41 -10.87 -9.84 3.45
C PHE A 41 -9.87 -9.59 2.30
N ALA A 42 -9.93 -10.38 1.23
CA ALA A 42 -9.07 -10.18 0.06
C ALA A 42 -9.28 -8.81 -0.61
N ALA A 43 -10.53 -8.33 -0.67
CA ALA A 43 -10.85 -7.00 -1.18
C ALA A 43 -10.29 -5.89 -0.27
N GLN A 44 -10.43 -6.03 1.05
CA GLN A 44 -9.85 -5.11 2.02
C GLN A 44 -8.32 -5.07 1.93
N MET A 45 -7.66 -6.22 1.81
CA MET A 45 -6.22 -6.29 1.63
C MET A 45 -5.74 -5.63 0.33
N THR A 46 -6.54 -5.74 -0.73
CA THR A 46 -6.26 -5.05 -1.99
C THR A 46 -6.35 -3.53 -1.81
N SER A 47 -7.42 -3.04 -1.17
CA SER A 47 -7.58 -1.61 -0.86
C SER A 47 -6.46 -1.09 0.04
N PHE A 48 -6.08 -1.85 1.07
CA PHE A 48 -4.96 -1.53 1.95
C PHE A 48 -3.66 -1.39 1.17
N ARG A 49 -3.37 -2.35 0.29
CA ARG A 49 -2.18 -2.32 -0.57
C ARG A 49 -2.16 -1.08 -1.46
N THR A 50 -3.26 -0.81 -2.17
CA THR A 50 -3.37 0.36 -3.05
C THR A 50 -3.19 1.67 -2.28
N THR A 51 -3.76 1.77 -1.07
CA THR A 51 -3.60 2.95 -0.21
C THR A 51 -2.14 3.12 0.21
N THR A 52 -1.50 2.03 0.62
CA THR A 52 -0.08 2.02 1.03
C THR A 52 0.83 2.41 -0.14
N GLU A 53 0.59 1.89 -1.34
CA GLU A 53 1.32 2.28 -2.55
C GLU A 53 1.14 3.77 -2.87
N GLY A 54 -0.07 4.31 -2.66
CA GLY A 54 -0.34 5.75 -2.78
C GLY A 54 0.46 6.59 -1.77
N LEU A 55 0.54 6.15 -0.51
CA LEU A 55 1.32 6.82 0.52
C LEU A 55 2.82 6.81 0.20
N ILE A 56 3.36 5.67 -0.25
CA ILE A 56 4.78 5.57 -0.65
C ILE A 56 5.10 6.59 -1.73
N LYS A 57 4.27 6.68 -2.79
CA LYS A 57 4.47 7.66 -3.86
C LYS A 57 4.43 9.10 -3.35
N ALA A 58 3.49 9.42 -2.45
CA ALA A 58 3.42 10.75 -1.85
C ALA A 58 4.69 11.10 -1.06
N PHE A 59 5.24 10.14 -0.30
CA PHE A 59 6.52 10.33 0.40
C PHE A 59 7.69 10.53 -0.57
N GLU A 60 7.77 9.74 -1.63
CA GLU A 60 8.80 9.89 -2.67
C GLU A 60 8.74 11.29 -3.31
N GLU A 61 7.54 11.77 -3.65
CA GLU A 61 7.35 13.12 -4.20
C GLU A 61 7.81 14.22 -3.24
N ILE A 62 7.51 14.09 -1.95
CA ILE A 62 7.95 15.04 -0.91
C ILE A 62 9.48 15.06 -0.85
N LEU A 63 10.13 13.90 -0.75
CA LEU A 63 11.59 13.79 -0.67
C LEU A 63 12.28 14.39 -1.90
N ILE A 64 11.72 14.14 -3.10
CA ILE A 64 12.24 14.72 -4.34
C ILE A 64 12.15 16.24 -4.30
N ARG A 65 11.01 16.80 -3.87
CA ARG A 65 10.80 18.25 -3.78
C ARG A 65 11.74 18.90 -2.77
N GLU A 66 11.89 18.31 -1.59
CA GLU A 66 12.83 18.81 -0.57
C GLU A 66 14.26 18.86 -1.11
N ARG A 67 14.70 17.80 -1.80
CA ARG A 67 16.03 17.76 -2.40
C ARG A 67 16.21 18.79 -3.53
N GLN A 68 15.16 19.04 -4.32
CA GLN A 68 15.19 20.08 -5.35
C GLN A 68 15.33 21.47 -4.74
N VAL A 69 14.58 21.77 -3.68
CA VAL A 69 14.67 23.06 -2.96
C VAL A 69 16.07 23.26 -2.40
N GLU A 70 16.64 22.25 -1.74
CA GLU A 70 18.00 22.35 -1.20
C GLU A 70 19.05 22.52 -2.30
N LEU A 71 18.89 21.82 -3.42
CA LEU A 71 19.78 21.94 -4.58
C LEU A 71 19.74 23.35 -5.19
N GLU A 72 18.57 23.96 -5.32
CA GLU A 72 18.46 25.35 -5.79
C GLU A 72 19.07 26.35 -4.80
N ARG A 73 18.85 26.15 -3.49
CA ARG A 73 19.50 26.96 -2.46
C ARG A 73 21.03 26.90 -2.59
N LEU A 74 21.60 25.71 -2.71
CA LEU A 74 23.05 25.52 -2.87
C LEU A 74 23.58 26.13 -4.18
N ARG A 75 22.79 26.10 -5.27
CA ARG A 75 23.15 26.76 -6.53
C ARG A 75 23.23 28.28 -6.37
N VAL A 76 22.26 28.89 -5.69
CA VAL A 76 22.27 30.32 -5.40
C VAL A 76 23.46 30.70 -4.52
N GLU A 77 23.74 29.92 -3.48
CA GLU A 77 24.88 30.13 -2.60
C GLU A 77 26.20 30.04 -3.38
N LEU A 78 26.38 29.00 -4.20
CA LEU A 78 27.56 28.84 -5.05
C LEU A 78 27.75 30.03 -6.00
N ALA A 79 26.68 30.47 -6.68
CA ALA A 79 26.75 31.62 -7.57
C ALA A 79 27.17 32.90 -6.82
N SER A 80 26.65 33.10 -5.60
CA SER A 80 27.04 34.24 -4.77
C SER A 80 28.51 34.20 -4.36
N LEU A 81 29.02 33.03 -3.99
CA LEU A 81 30.43 32.84 -3.62
C LEU A 81 31.36 33.07 -4.81
N GLN A 82 30.98 32.64 -6.01
CA GLN A 82 31.74 32.90 -7.24
C GLN A 82 31.84 34.40 -7.55
N VAL A 83 30.77 35.16 -7.33
CA VAL A 83 30.80 36.62 -7.48
C VAL A 83 31.77 37.25 -6.49
N VAL A 84 31.73 36.84 -5.22
CA VAL A 84 32.66 37.33 -4.19
C VAL A 84 34.11 36.97 -4.53
N GLU A 85 34.35 35.73 -4.97
CA GLU A 85 35.68 35.28 -5.39
C GLU A 85 36.21 36.14 -6.56
N GLN A 86 35.37 36.42 -7.55
CA GLN A 86 35.76 37.27 -8.68
C GLN A 86 36.09 38.70 -8.23
N GLN A 87 35.27 39.29 -7.36
CA GLN A 87 35.53 40.61 -6.80
C GLN A 87 36.86 40.66 -6.04
N GLN A 88 37.16 39.62 -5.26
CA GLN A 88 38.44 39.52 -4.55
C GLN A 88 39.63 39.45 -5.53
N LYS A 89 39.51 38.66 -6.60
CA LYS A 89 40.54 38.59 -7.66
C LYS A 89 40.77 39.94 -8.32
N ASP A 90 39.70 40.67 -8.64
CA ASP A 90 39.79 41.99 -9.26
C ASP A 90 40.47 43.02 -8.34
N ILE A 91 40.20 42.96 -7.02
CA ILE A 91 40.87 43.81 -6.02
C ILE A 91 42.37 43.49 -5.96
N LEU A 92 42.74 42.21 -5.89
CA LEU A 92 44.14 41.80 -5.87
C LEU A 92 44.88 42.26 -7.14
N GLN A 93 44.26 42.14 -8.30
CA GLN A 93 44.84 42.64 -9.56
C GLN A 93 45.10 44.14 -9.52
N LYS A 94 44.18 44.94 -8.98
CA LYS A 94 44.34 46.39 -8.82
C LYS A 94 45.49 46.75 -7.86
N ILE A 95 45.69 45.98 -6.79
CA ILE A 95 46.80 46.20 -5.84
C ILE A 95 48.15 45.84 -6.47
N ILE A 96 48.21 44.80 -7.31
CA ILE A 96 49.45 44.37 -7.95
C ILE A 96 49.90 45.32 -9.07
N HIS A 97 48.96 45.92 -9.80
CA HIS A 97 49.24 46.76 -10.98
C HIS A 97 49.06 48.27 -10.76
N GLY A 98 48.59 48.69 -9.58
CA GLY A 98 48.45 50.10 -9.17
C GLY A 98 49.60 50.55 -8.30
#